data_AF-A0AAN0JW51-F1
#
_entry.id   AF-A0AAN0JW51-F1
#
_cell.length_a   1.000
_cell.length_b   1.000
_cell.length_c   1.000
_cell.angle_alpha   90.00
_cell.angle_beta   90.00
_cell.angle_gamma   90.00
#
_symmetry.space_group_name_H-M   'P 1'
#
loop_
_entity.id
_entity.type
_entity.pdbx_description
1 polymer ?
#
loop_
_entity_poly.entity_id
_entity_poly.type
_entity_poly.pdbx_seq_one_letter_code
_entity_poly.pdbx_strand_id
1 'polypeptide(L)'
;MAAKCDVSSSCGHQDLSWINCSLCRSGRTGLDTYHRALANLYNNSLNQTTRDTKYEGKQLEEGENEVKPDLNEAFSSVMRYLNMASSECEKYHCSYKSHPPGSRQEKHQARYHTSPDPVGNSSQKTCHVHVEACPGTYSVTAMKHYKSSEKSKKSVKLEHGKSVSVSFDL
;
A
#
# COMPACT_ATOMS: atom_id res chain seq x y z
N MET A 1 7.00 -21.69 -30.29
CA MET A 1 5.83 -20.99 -30.85
C MET A 1 5.45 -19.88 -29.88
N ALA A 2 5.81 -18.63 -30.17
CA ALA A 2 5.48 -17.49 -29.31
C ALA A 2 4.05 -17.02 -29.61
N ALA A 3 3.17 -17.06 -28.62
CA ALA A 3 1.81 -16.56 -28.75
C ALA A 3 1.84 -15.03 -28.89
N LYS A 4 1.52 -14.53 -30.08
CA LYS A 4 1.18 -13.12 -30.28
C LYS A 4 -0.14 -12.85 -29.57
N CYS A 5 -0.10 -12.10 -28.46
CA CYS A 5 -1.31 -11.59 -27.84
C CYS A 5 -1.57 -10.20 -28.40
N ASP A 6 -2.51 -10.10 -29.35
CA ASP A 6 -2.99 -8.85 -29.91
C ASP A 6 -3.55 -7.89 -28.84
N VAL A 7 -3.46 -6.60 -29.15
CA VAL A 7 -3.69 -5.47 -28.24
C VAL A 7 -5.18 -5.21 -27.95
N SER A 8 -6.10 -5.92 -28.63
CA SER A 8 -7.49 -5.43 -28.76
C SER A 8 -8.59 -6.39 -28.35
N SER A 9 -8.29 -7.58 -27.81
CA SER A 9 -9.32 -8.60 -27.57
C SER A 9 -9.55 -8.83 -26.07
N SER A 10 -10.76 -8.55 -25.62
CA SER A 10 -11.30 -8.96 -24.33
C SER A 10 -11.05 -10.45 -24.12
N CYS A 11 -10.44 -10.81 -22.98
CA CYS A 11 -10.19 -12.20 -22.64
C CYS A 11 -11.52 -12.90 -22.33
N GLY A 12 -12.11 -13.55 -23.34
CA GLY A 12 -13.21 -14.50 -23.14
C GLY A 12 -12.70 -15.71 -22.35
N HIS A 13 -13.42 -16.11 -21.30
CA HIS A 13 -12.93 -17.10 -20.34
C HIS A 13 -13.39 -18.53 -20.69
N GLN A 14 -12.42 -19.41 -20.96
CA GLN A 14 -12.51 -20.87 -20.86
C GLN A 14 -11.46 -21.36 -19.84
N ASP A 15 -11.60 -22.56 -19.29
CA ASP A 15 -11.05 -23.02 -17.99
C ASP A 15 -9.53 -22.93 -17.71
N LEU A 16 -8.70 -22.54 -18.67
CA LEU A 16 -7.26 -22.22 -18.47
C LEU A 16 -6.86 -20.81 -18.95
N SER A 17 -7.83 -20.02 -19.41
CA SER A 17 -7.60 -18.68 -19.96
C SER A 17 -7.18 -17.68 -18.88
N TRP A 18 -7.53 -17.90 -17.62
CA TRP A 18 -7.20 -16.98 -16.52
C TRP A 18 -5.70 -16.99 -16.20
N ILE A 19 -5.03 -18.14 -16.28
CA ILE A 19 -3.57 -18.26 -16.08
C ILE A 19 -2.85 -17.57 -17.23
N ASN A 20 -3.26 -17.86 -18.47
CA ASN A 20 -2.69 -17.24 -19.65
C ASN A 20 -2.92 -15.72 -19.68
N CYS A 21 -4.09 -15.26 -19.25
CA CYS A 21 -4.40 -13.85 -19.10
C CYS A 21 -3.55 -13.20 -18.01
N SER A 22 -3.39 -13.86 -16.86
CA SER A 22 -2.53 -13.38 -15.76
C SER A 22 -1.07 -13.29 -16.18
N LEU A 23 -0.53 -14.32 -16.83
CA LEU A 23 0.85 -14.33 -17.34
C LEU A 23 1.06 -13.26 -18.41
N CYS A 24 0.11 -13.12 -19.35
CA CYS A 24 0.19 -12.10 -20.40
C CYS A 24 0.13 -10.69 -19.81
N ARG A 25 -0.76 -10.44 -18.84
CA ARG A 25 -0.86 -9.15 -18.14
C ARG A 25 0.41 -8.83 -17.38
N SER A 26 0.92 -9.78 -16.58
CA SER A 26 2.17 -9.61 -15.83
C SER A 26 3.36 -9.36 -16.76
N GLY A 27 3.45 -10.08 -17.88
CA GLY A 27 4.48 -9.87 -18.90
C GLY A 27 4.41 -8.47 -19.54
N ARG A 28 3.20 -8.02 -19.92
CA ARG A 28 2.97 -6.67 -20.46
C ARG A 28 3.34 -5.58 -19.45
N THR A 29 2.92 -5.74 -18.20
CA THR A 29 3.23 -4.78 -17.13
C THR A 29 4.73 -4.75 -16.84
N GLY A 30 5.42 -5.90 -16.82
CA GLY A 30 6.87 -5.97 -16.66
C GLY A 30 7.61 -5.25 -17.79
N LEU A 31 7.17 -5.44 -19.04
CA LEU A 31 7.76 -4.78 -20.20
C LEU A 31 7.52 -3.26 -20.21
N ASP A 32 6.31 -2.80 -19.88
CA ASP A 32 6.01 -1.35 -19.75
C ASP A 32 6.89 -0.70 -18.66
N THR A 33 7.04 -1.39 -17.52
CA THR A 33 7.87 -0.93 -16.41
C THR A 33 9.33 -0.82 -16.84
N TYR A 34 9.85 -1.82 -17.56
CA TYR A 34 11.21 -1.80 -18.11
C TYR A 34 11.42 -0.64 -19.10
N HIS A 35 10.50 -0.44 -20.05
CA HIS A 35 10.58 0.67 -21.00
C HIS A 35 10.51 2.04 -20.30
N ARG A 36 9.67 2.17 -19.27
CA ARG A 36 9.60 3.40 -18.47
C ARG A 36 10.89 3.66 -17.70
N ALA A 37 11.49 2.61 -17.14
CA ALA A 37 12.78 2.71 -16.46
C ALA A 37 13.90 3.11 -17.45
N LEU A 38 13.95 2.50 -18.64
CA LEU A 38 14.89 2.88 -19.69
C LEU A 38 14.69 4.32 -20.17
N ALA A 39 13.44 4.73 -20.40
CA ALA A 39 13.12 6.10 -20.78
C ALA A 39 13.56 7.09 -19.69
N ASN A 40 13.39 6.75 -18.41
CA ASN A 40 13.90 7.56 -17.31
C ASN A 40 15.43 7.61 -17.25
N LEU A 41 16.13 6.51 -17.54
CA LEU A 41 17.59 6.52 -17.67
C LEU A 41 18.05 7.43 -18.80
N TYR A 42 17.41 7.32 -19.97
CA TYR A 42 17.72 8.16 -21.13
C TYR A 42 17.38 9.65 -20.90
N ASN A 43 16.21 9.93 -20.32
CA ASN A 43 15.78 11.29 -19.99
C ASN A 43 16.65 11.91 -18.88
N ASN A 44 17.09 11.13 -17.89
CA ASN A 44 18.05 11.61 -16.89
C ASN A 44 19.44 11.84 -17.49
N SER A 45 19.85 11.05 -18.48
CA SER A 45 21.10 11.27 -19.23
C SER A 45 21.04 12.53 -20.12
N LEU A 46 19.88 12.87 -20.70
CA LEU A 46 19.70 14.08 -21.50
C LEU A 46 19.51 15.34 -20.63
N ASN A 47 18.89 15.19 -19.45
CA ASN A 47 18.79 16.26 -18.45
C ASN A 47 20.11 16.52 -17.72
N GLN A 48 21.15 15.72 -17.97
CA GLN A 48 22.50 15.96 -17.45
C GLN A 48 23.23 17.07 -18.22
N THR A 49 22.86 17.34 -19.47
CA THR A 49 23.47 18.44 -20.27
C THR A 49 22.73 19.78 -20.18
N THR A 50 21.57 19.85 -19.52
CA THR A 50 20.81 21.10 -19.32
C THR A 50 20.53 21.44 -17.86
N ARG A 51 21.13 20.70 -16.91
CA ARG A 51 21.16 21.06 -15.49
C ARG A 51 22.47 21.69 -15.02
N ASP A 52 23.31 22.13 -15.95
CA ASP A 52 24.55 22.87 -15.66
C ASP A 52 24.38 24.38 -15.47
N THR A 53 23.16 24.88 -15.28
CA THR A 53 22.99 26.24 -14.73
C THR A 53 22.00 26.24 -13.58
N LYS A 54 22.55 26.52 -12.39
CA LYS A 54 21.89 26.94 -11.15
C LYS A 54 21.48 25.83 -10.16
N TYR A 55 22.46 25.01 -9.80
CA TYR A 55 22.72 24.74 -8.39
C TYR A 55 24.20 24.98 -8.17
N GLU A 56 24.56 26.09 -7.54
CA GLU A 56 25.90 26.27 -6.99
C GLU A 56 26.03 25.33 -5.78
N GLY A 57 26.20 24.04 -6.07
CA GLY A 57 26.95 23.16 -5.20
C GLY A 57 28.41 23.58 -5.36
N LYS A 58 28.95 24.32 -4.38
CA LYS A 58 30.38 24.54 -4.28
C LYS A 58 31.08 23.20 -4.45
N GLN A 59 31.92 23.11 -5.48
CA GLN A 59 33.01 22.17 -5.56
C GLN A 59 33.72 22.16 -4.20
N LEU A 60 33.90 20.96 -3.66
CA LEU A 60 34.90 20.69 -2.66
C LEU A 60 36.26 20.97 -3.33
N GLU A 61 36.70 22.21 -3.22
CA GLU A 61 38.12 22.50 -3.13
C GLU A 61 38.60 21.74 -1.89
N GLU A 62 39.48 20.77 -2.14
CA GLU A 62 40.35 20.14 -1.15
C GLU A 62 41.25 21.25 -0.59
N GLY A 63 40.69 21.98 0.36
CA GLY A 63 41.29 23.11 1.04
C GLY A 63 40.78 23.09 2.46
N GLU A 64 41.67 22.68 3.35
CA GLU A 64 41.50 22.56 4.80
C GLU A 64 40.79 23.79 5.39
N ASN A 65 39.46 23.73 5.54
CA ASN A 65 38.74 24.59 6.44
C ASN A 65 37.48 23.85 6.89
N GLU A 66 37.59 23.28 8.09
CA GLU A 66 36.52 22.60 8.81
C GLU A 66 35.45 23.63 9.21
N VAL A 67 34.63 24.06 8.24
CA VAL A 67 33.48 24.93 8.51
C VAL A 67 32.43 24.05 9.16
N LYS A 68 32.39 24.09 10.50
CA LYS A 68 31.33 23.46 11.29
C LYS A 68 29.98 23.90 10.70
N PRO A 69 29.07 22.96 10.37
CA PRO A 69 27.75 23.33 9.88
C PRO A 69 27.08 24.19 10.94
N ASP A 70 26.70 25.41 10.57
CA ASP A 70 26.00 26.32 11.47
C ASP A 70 24.64 25.70 11.81
N LEU A 71 24.43 25.40 13.09
CA LEU A 71 23.19 24.81 13.57
C LEU A 71 21.99 25.71 13.22
N ASN A 72 22.20 27.03 13.24
CA ASN A 72 21.16 27.98 12.89
C ASN A 72 20.76 27.90 11.40
N GLU A 73 21.72 27.64 10.50
CA GLU A 73 21.42 27.37 9.09
C GLU A 73 20.63 26.06 8.91
N ALA A 74 20.99 25.00 9.64
CA ALA A 74 20.27 23.73 9.61
C ALA A 74 18.81 23.88 10.09
N PHE A 75 18.59 24.55 11.22
CA PHE A 75 17.23 24.82 11.72
C PHE A 75 16.43 25.73 10.79
N SER A 76 17.08 26.75 10.20
CA SER A 76 16.45 27.61 9.20
C SER A 76 16.01 26.83 7.97
N SER A 77 16.81 25.86 7.52
CA SER A 77 16.47 24.98 6.41
C SER A 77 15.27 24.10 6.73
N VAL A 78 15.24 23.47 7.90
CA VAL A 78 14.08 22.66 8.36
C VAL A 78 12.82 23.52 8.42
N MET A 79 12.90 24.71 9.03
CA MET A 79 11.76 25.61 9.14
C MET A 79 11.23 26.04 7.76
N ARG A 80 12.13 26.32 6.82
CA ARG A 80 11.75 26.63 5.43
C ARG A 80 10.98 25.48 4.78
N TYR A 81 11.42 24.23 4.95
CA TYR A 81 10.70 23.07 4.41
C TYR A 81 9.35 22.86 5.09
N LEU A 82 9.26 23.04 6.41
CA LEU A 82 8.00 22.93 7.15
C LEU A 82 7.00 24.02 6.70
N ASN A 83 7.47 25.24 6.47
CA ASN A 83 6.64 26.34 5.97
C ASN A 83 6.17 26.07 4.53
N MET A 84 7.06 25.56 3.66
CA MET A 84 6.68 25.15 2.30
C MET A 84 5.62 24.05 2.34
N ALA A 85 5.85 22.98 3.11
CA ALA A 85 4.90 21.88 3.25
C ALA A 85 3.54 22.37 3.77
N SER A 86 3.53 23.24 4.78
CA SER A 86 2.30 23.81 5.33
C SER A 86 1.53 24.64 4.30
N SER A 87 2.23 25.47 3.52
CA SER A 87 1.61 26.26 2.45
C SER A 87 1.00 25.39 1.36
N GLU A 88 1.69 24.31 0.95
CA GLU A 88 1.16 23.38 -0.04
C GLU A 88 -0.05 22.59 0.49
N CYS A 89 -0.03 22.19 1.77
CA CYS A 89 -1.20 21.59 2.42
C CYS A 89 -2.38 22.55 2.49
N GLU A 90 -2.16 23.82 2.81
CA GLU A 90 -3.21 24.84 2.83
C GLU A 90 -3.82 25.04 1.44
N LYS A 91 -2.99 25.19 0.41
CA LYS A 91 -3.45 25.28 -0.99
C LYS A 91 -4.27 24.05 -1.40
N TYR A 92 -3.82 22.85 -1.02
CA TYR A 92 -4.56 21.62 -1.26
C TYR A 92 -5.93 21.62 -0.56
N HIS A 93 -6.00 22.00 0.71
CA HIS A 93 -7.27 22.05 1.43
C HIS A 93 -8.22 23.16 0.94
N CYS A 94 -7.69 24.30 0.53
CA CYS A 94 -8.47 25.38 -0.08
C CYS A 94 -9.03 24.97 -1.45
N SER A 95 -8.21 24.34 -2.30
CA SER A 95 -8.67 23.81 -3.59
C SER A 95 -9.61 22.61 -3.45
N TYR A 96 -9.43 21.77 -2.41
CA TYR A 96 -10.32 20.66 -2.07
C TYR A 96 -11.74 21.11 -1.71
N LYS A 97 -11.90 22.28 -1.04
CA LYS A 97 -13.23 22.85 -0.78
C LYS A 97 -13.95 23.29 -2.05
N SER A 98 -13.22 23.67 -3.10
CA SER A 98 -13.77 24.11 -4.39
C SER A 98 -14.06 22.94 -5.35
N HIS A 99 -13.43 21.79 -5.14
CA HIS A 99 -13.65 20.56 -5.91
C HIS A 99 -13.92 19.40 -4.95
N PRO A 100 -15.18 19.15 -4.56
CA PRO A 100 -15.51 17.98 -3.76
C PRO A 100 -14.96 16.73 -4.46
N PRO A 101 -14.55 15.70 -3.69
CA PRO A 101 -13.93 14.50 -4.24
C PRO A 101 -14.83 13.95 -5.36
N GLY A 102 -14.34 13.99 -6.59
CA GLY A 102 -15.08 13.40 -7.69
C GLY A 102 -15.35 11.93 -7.41
N SER A 103 -16.40 11.36 -8.00
CA SER A 103 -16.85 9.98 -7.76
C SER A 103 -15.74 8.92 -7.81
N ARG A 104 -14.61 9.19 -8.46
CA ARG A 104 -13.42 8.33 -8.50
C ARG A 104 -12.64 8.31 -7.19
N GLN A 105 -12.48 9.45 -6.51
CA GLN A 105 -11.82 9.57 -5.21
C GLN A 105 -12.68 8.92 -4.13
N GLU A 106 -13.99 9.16 -4.15
CA GLU A 106 -14.95 8.49 -3.26
C GLU A 106 -14.93 6.97 -3.46
N LYS A 107 -14.93 6.50 -4.71
CA LYS A 107 -14.81 5.07 -5.04
C LYS A 107 -13.46 4.47 -4.64
N HIS A 108 -12.40 5.27 -4.58
CA HIS A 108 -11.08 4.84 -4.11
C HIS A 108 -11.08 4.76 -2.58
N GLN A 109 -11.57 5.79 -1.90
CA GLN A 109 -11.67 5.83 -0.45
C GLN A 109 -12.58 4.70 0.07
N ALA A 110 -13.74 4.47 -0.56
CA ALA A 110 -14.65 3.38 -0.24
C ALA A 110 -14.10 1.98 -0.54
N ARG A 111 -13.08 1.86 -1.41
CA ARG A 111 -12.46 0.57 -1.74
C ARG A 111 -11.24 0.25 -0.88
N TYR A 112 -10.46 1.26 -0.51
CA TYR A 112 -9.13 1.05 0.06
C TYR A 112 -8.94 1.68 1.44
N HIS A 113 -9.82 2.60 1.83
CA HIS A 113 -9.70 3.39 3.06
C HIS A 113 -10.93 3.39 3.96
N THR A 114 -11.93 2.54 3.66
CA THR A 114 -13.03 2.29 4.59
C THR A 114 -12.46 1.53 5.79
N SER A 115 -12.07 2.29 6.82
CA SER A 115 -11.82 1.73 8.14
C SER A 115 -13.11 1.03 8.59
N PRO A 116 -13.02 -0.19 9.15
CA PRO A 116 -14.21 -0.99 9.42
C PRO A 116 -14.88 -0.53 10.72
N ASP A 117 -15.65 0.56 10.73
CA ASP A 117 -16.46 0.96 11.89
C ASP A 117 -17.69 1.81 11.49
N PRO A 118 -18.77 1.85 12.30
CA PRO A 118 -19.85 0.88 12.33
C PRO A 118 -21.14 1.57 11.84
N VAL A 119 -21.46 1.45 10.55
CA VAL A 119 -22.79 1.84 10.07
C VAL A 119 -23.72 0.64 10.22
N GLY A 120 -24.77 0.87 10.99
CA GLY A 120 -25.74 -0.13 11.42
C GLY A 120 -26.29 -0.95 10.27
N ASN A 121 -25.84 -2.19 10.22
CA ASN A 121 -26.63 -3.35 9.84
C ASN A 121 -26.27 -4.40 10.88
N SER A 122 -27.24 -4.76 11.72
CA SER A 122 -27.16 -5.88 12.66
C SER A 122 -27.14 -7.20 11.88
N SER A 123 -26.13 -7.40 11.07
CA SER A 123 -25.71 -8.72 10.63
C SER A 123 -24.50 -9.03 11.48
N GLN A 124 -24.70 -9.86 12.50
CA GLN A 124 -23.63 -10.39 13.34
C GLN A 124 -22.50 -10.82 12.40
N LYS A 125 -21.38 -10.08 12.41
CA LYS A 125 -20.20 -10.47 11.63
C LYS A 125 -19.65 -11.74 12.27
N THR A 126 -20.10 -12.90 11.81
CA THR A 126 -19.54 -14.19 12.21
C THR A 126 -18.17 -14.31 11.57
N CYS A 127 -17.13 -13.89 12.29
CA CYS A 127 -15.76 -14.09 11.88
C CYS A 127 -15.43 -15.58 12.05
N HIS A 128 -15.46 -16.34 10.95
CA HIS A 128 -14.99 -17.71 10.93
C HIS A 128 -13.46 -17.73 10.81
N VAL A 129 -12.79 -18.31 11.80
CA VAL A 129 -11.34 -18.53 11.77
C VAL A 129 -11.08 -20.02 11.57
N HIS A 130 -10.24 -20.36 10.59
CA HIS A 130 -9.79 -21.72 10.35
C HIS A 130 -8.35 -21.89 10.84
N VAL A 131 -8.12 -22.92 11.65
CA VAL A 131 -6.80 -23.24 12.22
C VAL A 131 -6.52 -24.71 11.97
N GLU A 132 -5.40 -25.00 11.31
CA GLU A 132 -4.90 -26.36 11.11
C GLU A 132 -3.83 -26.66 12.18
N ALA A 133 -3.93 -27.84 12.79
CA ALA A 133 -3.02 -28.27 13.84
C ALA A 133 -2.86 -29.80 13.83
N CYS A 134 -1.77 -30.31 14.40
CA CYS A 134 -1.56 -31.75 14.53
C CYS A 134 -2.66 -32.40 15.39
N PRO A 135 -2.96 -33.71 15.23
CA PRO A 135 -3.90 -34.40 16.10
C PRO A 135 -3.50 -34.27 17.58
N GLY A 136 -4.46 -33.95 18.44
CA GLY A 136 -4.18 -33.65 19.84
C GLY A 136 -5.34 -32.98 20.57
N THR A 137 -5.14 -32.70 21.85
CA THR A 137 -6.13 -31.99 22.67
C THR A 137 -5.73 -30.53 22.80
N TYR A 138 -6.59 -29.63 22.35
CA TYR A 138 -6.38 -28.19 22.34
C TYR A 138 -7.33 -27.48 23.30
N SER A 139 -6.92 -26.29 23.72
CA SER A 139 -7.75 -25.38 24.50
C SER A 139 -7.91 -24.07 23.74
N VAL A 140 -9.11 -23.82 23.22
CA VAL A 140 -9.45 -22.61 22.48
C VAL A 140 -10.03 -21.59 23.45
N THR A 141 -9.45 -20.39 23.49
CA THR A 141 -9.89 -19.29 24.36
C THR A 141 -10.26 -18.09 23.50
N ALA A 142 -11.44 -17.52 23.74
CA ALA A 142 -11.91 -16.34 23.04
C ALA A 142 -12.26 -15.23 24.05
N MET A 143 -11.94 -13.98 23.68
CA MET A 143 -12.08 -12.80 24.55
C MET A 143 -12.55 -11.60 23.73
N LYS A 144 -13.43 -10.78 24.32
CA LYS A 144 -13.87 -9.51 23.74
C LYS A 144 -12.88 -8.40 24.09
N HIS A 145 -12.26 -7.82 23.06
CA HIS A 145 -11.12 -6.89 23.21
C HIS A 145 -11.50 -5.49 23.76
N TYR A 146 -12.79 -5.20 23.99
CA TYR A 146 -13.27 -3.91 24.50
C TYR A 146 -14.07 -4.09 25.79
N LYS A 147 -13.44 -3.73 26.92
CA LYS A 147 -14.02 -3.47 28.25
C LYS A 147 -14.71 -4.61 29.02
N SER A 148 -14.84 -5.84 28.49
CA SER A 148 -15.35 -6.97 29.27
C SER A 148 -14.22 -7.93 29.67
N SER A 149 -14.20 -8.34 30.93
CA SER A 149 -13.31 -9.40 31.45
C SER A 149 -13.80 -10.81 31.07
N GLU A 150 -14.86 -10.93 30.28
CA GLU A 150 -15.49 -12.19 29.91
C GLU A 150 -14.61 -12.96 28.92
N LYS A 151 -14.14 -14.13 29.39
CA LYS A 151 -13.32 -15.07 28.61
C LYS A 151 -14.09 -16.37 28.52
N SER A 152 -14.24 -16.91 27.31
CA SER A 152 -14.83 -18.23 27.11
C SER A 152 -13.74 -19.20 26.64
N LYS A 153 -13.63 -20.35 27.33
CA LYS A 153 -12.59 -21.36 27.09
C LYS A 153 -13.26 -22.70 26.80
N LYS A 154 -12.88 -23.37 25.70
CA LYS A 154 -13.38 -24.68 25.31
C LYS A 154 -12.22 -25.62 25.01
N SER A 155 -12.27 -26.84 25.54
CA SER A 155 -11.31 -27.90 25.19
C SER A 155 -11.84 -28.73 24.04
N VAL A 156 -10.99 -29.01 23.05
CA VAL A 156 -11.36 -29.70 21.81
C VAL A 156 -10.32 -30.77 21.51
N LYS A 157 -10.78 -31.98 21.24
CA LYS A 157 -9.94 -33.08 20.76
C LYS A 157 -9.98 -33.10 19.24
N LEU A 158 -8.83 -32.96 18.59
CA LEU A 158 -8.66 -32.99 17.14
C LEU A 158 -8.09 -34.35 16.72
N GLU A 159 -8.78 -35.02 15.80
CA GLU A 159 -8.35 -36.31 15.23
C GLU A 159 -7.85 -36.12 13.79
N HIS A 160 -7.05 -37.06 13.31
CA HIS A 160 -6.44 -36.97 11.98
C HIS A 160 -7.50 -36.90 10.86
N GLY A 161 -7.37 -35.92 9.97
CA GLY A 161 -8.30 -35.71 8.85
C GLY A 161 -9.71 -35.24 9.24
N LYS A 162 -9.97 -34.91 10.52
CA LYS A 162 -11.26 -34.40 10.99
C LYS A 162 -11.19 -32.91 11.30
N SER A 163 -12.28 -32.21 11.02
CA SER A 163 -12.46 -30.79 11.36
C SER A 163 -13.46 -30.65 12.50
N VAL A 164 -13.18 -29.75 13.44
CA VAL A 164 -14.09 -29.43 14.55
C VAL A 164 -14.47 -27.96 14.50
N SER A 165 -15.78 -27.68 14.49
CA SER A 165 -16.29 -26.31 14.54
C SER A 165 -16.55 -25.90 16.00
N VAL A 166 -16.05 -24.73 16.39
CA VAL A 166 -16.19 -24.20 17.74
C VAL A 166 -16.80 -22.80 17.65
N SER A 167 -17.96 -22.61 18.28
CA SER A 167 -18.62 -21.30 18.36
C SER A 167 -18.47 -20.71 19.76
N PHE A 168 -18.28 -19.41 19.84
CA PHE A 168 -18.22 -18.64 21.08
C PHE A 168 -19.25 -17.53 21.02
N ASP A 169 -20.12 -17.46 22.03
CA ASP A 169 -20.99 -16.32 22.27
C ASP A 169 -20.24 -15.39 23.23
N LEU A 170 -19.84 -14.19 22.75
CA LEU A 170 -18.97 -13.22 23.45
C LEU A 170 -19.57 -11.81 23.51
#